data_AF-A0A9E3BPR9-F1
#
_entry.id   AF-A0A9E3BPR9-F1
#
_cell.length_a   1.000
_cell.length_b   1.000
_cell.length_c   1.000
_cell.angle_alpha   90.00
_cell.angle_beta   90.00
_cell.angle_gamma   90.00
#
_symmetry.space_group_name_H-M   'P 1'
#
loop_
_entity.id
_entity.type
_entity.pdbx_description
1 polymer ?
#
loop_
_entity_poly.entity_id
_entity_poly.type
_entity_poly.pdbx_seq_one_letter_code
_entity_poly.pdbx_strand_id
1 'polypeptide(L)'
;MSPYAPPAEKLAPPPDDGSPRTLTFFNVNTQETITSTYRRGGQYVPTELQKLSTFLVDHKSGDVIAIDPELFDILYHLQRKLGASSFEVLSAYRSPQTNAVLARMSRGVARNSLHMQGQAIDIKVPGFTPFQVRQAARELQLGGVGYYPRTGFVHVDTGPVRYW
;
A
#
# COMPACT_ATOMS: atom_id res chain seq x y z
N MET A 1 -10.09 -20.13 29.41
CA MET A 1 -9.54 -18.82 28.99
C MET A 1 -9.78 -18.72 27.49
N SER A 2 -10.61 -17.77 27.03
CA SER A 2 -11.01 -17.65 25.62
C SER A 2 -9.84 -17.14 24.77
N PRO A 3 -9.46 -17.81 23.67
CA PRO A 3 -8.29 -17.43 22.86
C PRO A 3 -8.57 -16.33 21.82
N TYR A 4 -9.77 -15.78 21.76
CA TYR A 4 -10.12 -14.73 20.80
C TYR A 4 -10.03 -13.35 21.45
N ALA A 5 -8.83 -12.77 21.44
CA ALA A 5 -8.75 -11.32 21.45
C ALA A 5 -9.46 -10.81 20.18
N PRO A 6 -10.35 -9.82 20.26
CA PRO A 6 -10.93 -9.23 19.06
C PRO A 6 -9.80 -8.69 18.16
N PRO A 7 -10.00 -8.68 16.83
CA PRO A 7 -9.07 -7.99 15.94
C PRO A 7 -8.86 -6.57 16.47
N ALA A 8 -7.62 -6.10 16.50
CA ALA A 8 -7.36 -4.72 16.87
C ALA A 8 -8.17 -3.81 15.94
N GLU A 9 -8.96 -2.91 16.52
CA GLU A 9 -9.72 -1.94 15.76
C GLU A 9 -8.74 -0.98 15.07
N LYS A 10 -9.07 -0.55 13.86
CA LYS A 10 -8.27 0.41 13.10
C LYS A 10 -8.21 1.71 13.89
N LEU A 11 -7.01 2.24 14.14
CA LEU A 11 -6.90 3.54 14.78
C LEU A 11 -7.48 4.62 13.87
N ALA A 12 -8.10 5.63 14.47
CA ALA A 12 -8.43 6.84 13.72
C ALA A 12 -7.13 7.42 13.12
N PRO A 13 -7.13 7.81 11.84
CA PRO A 13 -5.95 8.44 11.26
C PRO A 13 -5.62 9.73 12.04
N PRO A 14 -4.34 10.10 12.16
CA PRO A 14 -3.94 11.37 12.76
C PRO A 14 -4.74 12.55 12.18
N PRO A 15 -5.09 13.56 12.99
CA PRO A 15 -5.86 14.73 12.53
C PRO A 15 -5.21 15.34 11.28
N ASP A 16 -6.03 15.66 10.28
CA ASP A 16 -5.55 16.35 9.09
C ASP A 16 -5.45 17.85 9.38
N ASP A 17 -4.23 18.38 9.39
CA ASP A 17 -3.94 19.80 9.59
C ASP A 17 -4.16 20.64 8.31
N GLY A 18 -4.67 20.00 7.25
CA GLY A 18 -4.89 20.61 5.94
C GLY A 18 -3.62 20.75 5.11
N SER A 19 -2.46 20.31 5.63
CA SER A 19 -1.21 20.33 4.88
C SER A 19 -1.30 19.46 3.63
N PRO A 20 -0.63 19.85 2.53
CA PRO A 20 -0.56 19.01 1.35
C PRO A 20 0.10 17.66 1.66
N ARG A 21 -0.52 16.57 1.21
CA ARG A 21 0.06 15.23 1.28
C ARG A 21 0.61 14.85 -0.08
N THR A 22 1.92 14.63 -0.12
CA THR A 22 2.67 14.29 -1.32
C THR A 22 3.37 12.96 -1.14
N LEU A 23 3.29 12.11 -2.17
CA LEU A 23 3.98 10.83 -2.25
C LEU A 23 4.81 10.76 -3.51
N THR A 24 5.97 10.11 -3.40
CA THR A 24 6.83 9.79 -4.53
C THR A 24 6.96 8.28 -4.65
N PHE A 25 6.71 7.76 -5.84
CA PHE A 25 6.78 6.35 -6.14
C PHE A 25 7.71 6.10 -7.33
N PHE A 26 8.51 5.05 -7.24
CA PHE A 26 9.19 4.43 -8.37
C PHE A 26 8.57 3.05 -8.61
N ASN A 27 8.07 2.76 -9.81
CA ASN A 27 7.50 1.45 -10.13
C ASN A 27 8.58 0.56 -10.73
N VAL A 28 8.95 -0.52 -10.04
CA VAL A 28 10.08 -1.37 -10.45
C VAL A 28 9.81 -2.13 -11.75
N ASN A 29 8.54 -2.29 -12.15
CA ASN A 29 8.17 -3.04 -13.34
C ASN A 29 8.11 -2.13 -14.59
N THR A 30 7.60 -0.90 -14.44
CA THR A 30 7.51 0.05 -15.56
C THR A 30 8.74 0.97 -15.66
N GLN A 31 9.57 1.01 -14.61
CA GLN A 31 10.73 1.92 -14.46
C GLN A 31 10.35 3.41 -14.47
N GLU A 32 9.08 3.72 -14.16
CA GLU A 32 8.58 5.08 -14.10
C GLU A 32 8.61 5.63 -12.68
N THR A 33 8.74 6.94 -12.56
CA THR A 33 8.60 7.67 -11.30
C THR A 33 7.44 8.64 -11.37
N ILE A 34 6.66 8.73 -10.30
CA ILE A 34 5.63 9.76 -10.13
C ILE A 34 5.80 10.44 -8.78
N THR A 35 5.60 11.76 -8.77
CA THR A 35 5.41 12.54 -7.55
C THR A 35 4.04 13.19 -7.63
N SER A 36 3.18 12.95 -6.65
CA SER A 36 1.80 13.42 -6.68
C SER A 36 1.37 13.97 -5.33
N THR A 37 0.75 15.16 -5.37
CA THR A 37 0.12 15.78 -4.20
C THR A 37 -1.37 15.41 -4.20
N TYR A 38 -1.68 14.23 -3.68
CA TYR A 38 -3.00 13.61 -3.82
C TYR A 38 -4.05 14.18 -2.85
N ARG A 39 -3.63 14.90 -1.81
CA ARG A 39 -4.53 15.55 -0.85
C ARG A 39 -4.03 16.96 -0.53
N ARG A 40 -4.95 17.92 -0.45
CA ARG A 40 -4.65 19.33 -0.14
C ARG A 40 -5.85 19.97 0.57
N GLY A 41 -5.60 20.70 1.66
CA GLY A 41 -6.66 21.44 2.36
C GLY A 41 -7.78 20.55 2.87
N GLY A 42 -7.45 19.37 3.41
CA GLY A 42 -8.46 18.42 3.89
C GLY A 42 -8.97 17.44 2.84
N GLN A 43 -8.86 17.77 1.56
CA GLN A 43 -9.59 17.09 0.48
C GLN A 43 -8.68 16.33 -0.46
N TYR A 44 -9.16 15.18 -0.95
CA TYR A 44 -8.50 14.47 -2.05
C TYR A 44 -8.58 15.29 -3.34
N VAL A 45 -7.53 15.20 -4.15
CA VAL A 45 -7.44 15.83 -5.46
C VAL A 45 -7.77 14.78 -6.52
N PRO A 46 -8.98 14.77 -7.14
CA PRO A 46 -9.43 13.67 -7.98
C PRO A 46 -8.52 13.38 -9.18
N THR A 47 -7.98 14.43 -9.80
CA THR A 47 -7.06 14.30 -10.94
C THR A 47 -5.75 13.64 -10.56
N GLU A 48 -5.26 13.86 -9.34
CA GLU A 48 -4.05 13.23 -8.82
C GLU A 48 -4.29 11.77 -8.43
N LEU A 49 -5.45 11.46 -7.84
CA LEU A 49 -5.86 10.07 -7.59
C LEU A 49 -5.98 9.26 -8.88
N GLN A 50 -6.47 9.88 -9.96
CA GLN A 50 -6.54 9.23 -11.27
C GLN A 50 -5.15 8.95 -11.85
N LYS A 51 -4.22 9.91 -11.78
CA LYS A 51 -2.83 9.70 -12.21
C LYS A 51 -2.15 8.58 -11.41
N LEU A 52 -2.32 8.57 -10.09
CA LEU A 52 -1.80 7.51 -9.23
C LEU A 52 -2.40 6.15 -9.57
N SER A 53 -3.71 6.09 -9.86
CA SER A 53 -4.38 4.85 -10.25
C SER A 53 -3.81 4.30 -11.57
N THR A 54 -3.58 5.15 -12.57
CA THR A 54 -2.94 4.75 -13.83
C THR A 54 -1.49 4.31 -13.62
N PHE A 55 -0.73 4.98 -12.75
CA PHE A 55 0.64 4.59 -12.43
C PHE A 55 0.73 3.23 -11.70
N LEU A 56 -0.30 2.89 -10.92
CA LEU A 56 -0.41 1.68 -10.12
C LEU A 56 -1.19 0.54 -10.82
N VAL A 57 -1.30 0.63 -12.15
CA VAL A 57 -1.89 -0.37 -13.07
C VAL A 57 -1.31 -1.77 -12.86
N ASP A 58 -2.10 -2.79 -13.18
CA ASP A 58 -1.54 -4.13 -13.40
C ASP A 58 -0.70 -4.11 -14.69
N HIS A 59 0.62 -3.95 -14.58
CA HIS A 59 1.53 -3.88 -15.74
C HIS A 59 1.47 -5.11 -16.65
N LYS A 60 0.92 -6.25 -16.20
CA LYS A 60 0.82 -7.47 -17.01
C LYS A 60 -0.40 -7.46 -17.92
N SER A 61 -1.55 -6.99 -17.44
CA SER A 61 -2.79 -6.93 -18.23
C SER A 61 -3.04 -5.55 -18.84
N GLY A 62 -2.47 -4.49 -18.26
CA GLY A 62 -2.78 -3.10 -18.58
C GLY A 62 -4.07 -2.59 -17.92
N ASP A 63 -4.74 -3.40 -17.12
CA ASP A 63 -6.01 -3.02 -16.49
C ASP A 63 -5.79 -1.99 -15.38
N VAL A 64 -6.57 -0.91 -15.43
CA VAL A 64 -6.59 0.16 -14.44
C VAL A 64 -7.91 0.12 -13.67
N ILE A 65 -7.83 0.29 -12.35
CA ILE A 65 -8.99 0.59 -11.51
C ILE A 65 -8.65 1.79 -10.62
N ALA A 66 -9.67 2.39 -9.99
CA ALA A 66 -9.42 3.34 -8.92
C ALA A 66 -8.71 2.64 -7.74
N ILE A 67 -7.61 3.23 -7.27
CA ILE A 67 -6.96 2.82 -6.03
C ILE A 67 -7.64 3.52 -4.86
N ASP A 68 -7.82 2.79 -3.77
CA ASP A 68 -8.40 3.29 -2.53
C ASP A 68 -7.59 4.49 -2.01
N PRO A 69 -8.19 5.69 -1.91
CA PRO A 69 -7.48 6.86 -1.42
C PRO A 69 -6.90 6.69 0.00
N GLU A 70 -7.53 5.85 0.83
CA GLU A 70 -7.04 5.56 2.17
C GLU A 70 -5.69 4.83 2.15
N LEU A 71 -5.39 4.08 1.10
CA LEU A 71 -4.08 3.44 0.93
C LEU A 71 -2.96 4.49 0.84
N PHE A 72 -3.22 5.61 0.16
CA PHE A 72 -2.28 6.73 0.08
C PHE A 72 -2.12 7.45 1.42
N ASP A 73 -3.19 7.55 2.22
CA ASP A 73 -3.11 8.09 3.58
C ASP A 73 -2.20 7.21 4.47
N ILE A 74 -2.35 5.88 4.43
CA ILE A 74 -1.47 4.95 5.15
C ILE A 74 -0.01 5.14 4.73
N LEU A 75 0.26 5.19 3.42
CA LEU A 75 1.61 5.38 2.89
C LEU A 75 2.20 6.73 3.27
N TYR A 76 1.39 7.79 3.33
CA TYR A 76 1.84 9.11 3.78
C TYR A 76 2.25 9.09 5.25
N HIS A 77 1.46 8.46 6.12
CA HIS A 77 1.82 8.30 7.52
C HIS A 77 3.07 7.43 7.70
N LEU A 78 3.22 6.39 6.89
CA LEU A 78 4.42 5.55 6.87
C LEU A 78 5.66 6.34 6.43
N GLN A 79 5.55 7.14 5.37
CA GLN A 79 6.61 8.03 4.88
C GLN A 79 7.08 8.97 5.98
N ARG A 80 6.14 9.65 6.65
CA ARG A 80 6.43 10.58 7.75
C ARG A 80 7.07 9.89 8.94
N LYS A 81 6.60 8.70 9.30
CA LYS A 81 7.12 7.93 10.43
C LYS A 81 8.54 7.42 10.21
N LEU A 82 8.86 7.03 8.98
CA LEU A 82 10.21 6.58 8.62
C LEU A 82 11.14 7.76 8.32
N GLY A 83 10.63 8.92 7.93
CA GLY A 83 11.45 9.98 7.33
C GLY A 83 11.90 9.63 5.91
N ALA A 84 11.12 8.81 5.21
CA ALA A 84 11.41 8.38 3.84
C ALA A 84 11.04 9.47 2.82
N SER A 85 11.69 9.45 1.66
CA SER A 85 11.43 10.38 0.55
C SER A 85 10.70 9.76 -0.62
N SER A 86 10.67 8.43 -0.72
CA SER A 86 9.99 7.69 -1.79
C SER A 86 9.72 6.24 -1.40
N PHE A 87 8.90 5.58 -2.20
CA PHE A 87 8.64 4.14 -2.17
C PHE A 87 9.02 3.51 -3.51
N GLU A 88 9.56 2.30 -3.48
CA GLU A 88 9.61 1.44 -4.66
C GLU A 88 8.39 0.52 -4.64
N VAL A 89 7.58 0.58 -5.69
CA VAL A 89 6.34 -0.20 -5.84
C VAL A 89 6.67 -1.47 -6.62
N LEU A 90 6.41 -2.62 -6.00
CA LEU A 90 6.55 -3.92 -6.62
C LEU A 90 5.24 -4.37 -7.28
N SER A 91 4.12 -4.08 -6.62
CA SER A 91 2.79 -4.42 -7.12
C SER A 91 1.73 -3.61 -6.36
N ALA A 92 0.70 -3.12 -7.05
CA ALA A 92 -0.46 -2.48 -6.46
C ALA A 92 -1.73 -3.17 -6.95
N TYR A 93 -2.45 -2.63 -7.93
CA TYR A 93 -3.57 -3.37 -8.50
C TYR A 93 -3.10 -4.65 -9.20
N ARG A 94 -3.87 -5.73 -9.05
CA ARG A 94 -3.72 -6.98 -9.79
C ARG A 94 -5.05 -7.34 -10.41
N SER A 95 -5.09 -7.54 -11.73
CA SER A 95 -6.27 -8.11 -12.39
C SER A 95 -6.59 -9.50 -11.80
N PRO A 96 -7.86 -9.93 -11.84
CA PRO A 96 -8.23 -11.30 -11.45
C PRO A 96 -7.39 -12.38 -12.15
N GLN A 97 -7.07 -12.15 -13.43
CA GLN A 97 -6.24 -13.02 -14.26
C GLN A 97 -4.81 -13.11 -13.70
N THR A 98 -4.15 -11.97 -13.47
CA THR A 98 -2.81 -11.93 -12.87
C THR A 98 -2.78 -12.57 -11.48
N ASN A 99 -3.77 -12.27 -10.63
CA ASN A 99 -3.84 -12.84 -9.29
C ASN A 99 -4.03 -14.37 -9.34
N ALA A 100 -4.87 -14.88 -10.25
CA ALA A 100 -5.07 -16.32 -10.43
C ALA A 100 -3.80 -17.04 -10.88
N VAL A 101 -3.02 -16.45 -11.80
CA VAL A 101 -1.72 -17.00 -12.23
C VAL A 101 -0.75 -17.07 -11.06
N LEU A 102 -0.61 -15.97 -10.30
CA LEU A 102 0.27 -15.92 -9.12
C LEU A 102 -0.14 -16.91 -8.02
N ALA A 103 -1.44 -17.06 -7.77
CA ALA A 103 -1.98 -18.02 -6.80
C ALA A 103 -1.76 -19.50 -7.20
N ARG A 104 -1.61 -19.80 -8.50
CA ARG A 104 -1.22 -21.13 -8.97
C ARG A 104 0.28 -21.39 -8.76
N MET A 105 1.11 -20.35 -8.85
CA MET A 105 2.56 -20.45 -8.73
C MET A 105 3.05 -20.42 -7.27
N SER A 106 2.29 -19.84 -6.36
CA SER A 106 2.70 -19.66 -4.97
C SER A 106 1.54 -19.87 -3.99
N ARG A 107 1.83 -20.56 -2.89
CA ARG A 107 0.90 -20.72 -1.76
C ARG A 107 0.73 -19.43 -0.94
N GLY A 108 1.57 -18.42 -1.16
CA GLY A 108 1.56 -17.15 -0.42
C GLY A 108 0.62 -16.08 -0.98
N VAL A 109 -0.12 -16.38 -2.06
CA VAL A 109 -1.02 -15.42 -2.72
C VAL A 109 -2.47 -15.80 -2.43
N ALA A 110 -3.20 -14.90 -1.78
CA ALA A 110 -4.61 -15.10 -1.48
C ALA A 110 -5.47 -15.04 -2.75
N ARG A 111 -6.45 -15.95 -2.86
CA ARG A 111 -7.42 -15.94 -3.97
C ARG A 111 -8.31 -14.70 -3.97
N ASN A 112 -8.67 -14.20 -2.79
CA ASN A 112 -9.42 -12.97 -2.57
C ASN A 112 -8.50 -11.85 -2.06
N SER A 113 -7.47 -11.54 -2.83
CA SER A 113 -6.48 -10.52 -2.47
C SER A 113 -7.06 -9.11 -2.55
N LEU A 114 -6.72 -8.26 -1.57
CA LEU A 114 -7.06 -6.83 -1.58
C LEU A 114 -6.36 -6.05 -2.70
N HIS A 115 -5.30 -6.62 -3.30
CA HIS A 115 -4.72 -6.08 -4.53
C HIS A 115 -5.74 -6.01 -5.67
N MET A 116 -6.68 -6.95 -5.77
CA MET A 116 -7.70 -6.94 -6.83
C MET A 116 -8.79 -5.88 -6.60
N GLN A 117 -8.84 -5.30 -5.40
CA GLN A 117 -9.81 -4.27 -5.01
C GLN A 117 -9.17 -2.87 -5.00
N GLY A 118 -7.90 -2.74 -5.39
CA GLY A 118 -7.18 -1.47 -5.34
C GLY A 118 -6.86 -1.03 -3.92
N GLN A 119 -6.86 -1.96 -2.98
CA GLN A 119 -6.76 -1.71 -1.53
C GLN A 119 -5.43 -2.15 -0.93
N ALA A 120 -4.47 -2.60 -1.75
CA ALA A 120 -3.20 -3.09 -1.26
C ALA A 120 -2.02 -2.76 -2.17
N ILE A 121 -0.84 -2.68 -1.56
CA ILE A 121 0.42 -2.39 -2.24
C ILE A 121 1.58 -3.17 -1.59
N ASP A 122 2.47 -3.67 -2.43
CA ASP A 122 3.73 -4.28 -2.04
C ASP A 122 4.86 -3.28 -2.33
N ILE A 123 5.60 -2.90 -1.28
CA ILE A 123 6.59 -1.82 -1.33
C ILE A 123 7.95 -2.21 -0.74
N LYS A 124 8.97 -1.51 -1.22
CA LYS A 124 10.24 -1.27 -0.51
C LYS A 124 10.38 0.23 -0.23
N VAL A 125 11.21 0.55 0.75
CA VAL A 125 11.51 1.94 1.11
C VAL A 125 13.03 2.11 1.07
N PRO A 126 13.59 2.85 0.09
CA PRO A 126 15.02 3.08 -0.01
C PRO A 126 15.61 3.61 1.30
N GLY A 127 16.74 3.03 1.72
CA GLY A 127 17.41 3.36 2.99
C GLY A 127 16.86 2.65 4.23
N PHE A 128 15.81 1.85 4.12
CA PHE A 128 15.23 1.09 5.24
C PHE A 128 15.18 -0.40 4.97
N THR A 129 15.48 -1.19 5.99
CA THR A 129 15.29 -2.64 5.93
C THR A 129 13.79 -2.98 5.92
N PRO A 130 13.38 -4.10 5.29
CA PRO A 130 11.99 -4.55 5.32
C PRO A 130 11.44 -4.72 6.75
N PHE A 131 12.30 -5.05 7.71
CA PHE A 131 11.91 -5.13 9.12
C PHE A 131 11.53 -3.76 9.70
N GLN A 132 12.32 -2.72 9.46
CA GLN A 132 12.02 -1.35 9.91
C GLN A 132 10.72 -0.84 9.29
N VAL A 133 10.53 -1.06 7.98
CA VAL A 133 9.30 -0.68 7.27
C VAL A 133 8.09 -1.39 7.89
N ARG A 134 8.19 -2.69 8.13
CA ARG A 134 7.12 -3.48 8.77
C ARG A 134 6.81 -2.96 10.16
N GLN A 135 7.81 -2.72 11.01
CA GLN A 135 7.57 -2.21 12.37
C GLN A 135 6.84 -0.87 12.33
N ALA A 136 7.32 0.07 11.50
CA ALA A 136 6.68 1.36 11.34
C ALA A 136 5.23 1.24 10.85
N ALA A 137 4.96 0.39 9.84
CA ALA A 137 3.62 0.18 9.32
C ALA A 137 2.68 -0.47 10.36
N ARG A 138 3.17 -1.43 11.16
CA ARG A 138 2.39 -2.08 12.22
C ARG A 138 1.99 -1.10 13.31
N GLU A 139 2.91 -0.26 13.75
CA GLU A 139 2.70 0.76 14.78
C GLU A 139 1.67 1.82 14.37
N LEU A 140 1.40 2.00 13.07
CA LEU A 140 0.32 2.88 12.62
C LEU A 140 -1.07 2.29 12.92
N GLN A 141 -1.21 0.96 12.93
CA GLN A 141 -2.50 0.26 13.10
C GLN A 141 -3.62 0.78 12.17
N LEU A 142 -3.25 1.18 10.95
CA LEU A 142 -4.17 1.71 9.94
C LEU A 142 -4.59 0.66 8.89
N GLY A 143 -4.19 -0.59 9.04
CA GLY A 143 -4.57 -1.65 8.11
C GLY A 143 -3.76 -2.94 8.24
N GLY A 144 -3.88 -3.82 7.25
CA GLY A 144 -3.12 -5.07 7.19
C GLY A 144 -1.64 -4.83 6.84
N VAL A 145 -0.74 -5.59 7.46
CA VAL A 145 0.71 -5.54 7.15
C VAL A 145 1.28 -6.95 7.00
N GLY A 146 1.79 -7.27 5.81
CA GLY A 146 2.48 -8.53 5.54
C GLY A 146 3.99 -8.36 5.44
N TYR A 147 4.76 -9.26 6.05
CA TYR A 147 6.22 -9.20 6.07
C TYR A 147 6.86 -10.31 5.24
N TYR A 148 7.61 -9.92 4.20
CA TYR A 148 8.24 -10.86 3.28
C TYR A 148 9.77 -10.70 3.29
N PRO A 149 10.47 -11.19 4.32
CA PRO A 149 11.93 -10.99 4.47
C PRO A 149 12.75 -11.64 3.36
N ARG A 150 12.29 -12.80 2.84
CA ARG A 150 13.03 -13.55 1.81
C ARG A 150 13.04 -12.83 0.45
N THR A 151 11.93 -12.21 0.09
CA THR A 151 11.79 -11.41 -1.14
C THR A 151 12.07 -9.92 -0.91
N GLY A 152 12.17 -9.50 0.36
CA GLY A 152 12.64 -8.19 0.78
C GLY A 152 11.62 -7.07 0.63
N PHE A 153 10.32 -7.32 0.77
CA PHE A 153 9.27 -6.29 0.68
C PHE A 153 8.27 -6.34 1.84
N VAL A 154 7.48 -5.29 1.97
CA VAL A 154 6.35 -5.19 2.93
C VAL A 154 5.06 -4.98 2.15
N HIS A 155 4.05 -5.76 2.51
CA HIS A 155 2.68 -5.58 2.05
C HIS A 155 1.93 -4.65 2.99
N VAL A 156 1.13 -3.73 2.44
CA VAL A 156 0.25 -2.83 3.19
C VAL A 156 -1.12 -2.82 2.51
N ASP A 157 -2.20 -2.91 3.30
CA ASP A 157 -3.58 -2.82 2.80
C ASP A 157 -4.51 -2.02 3.70
N THR A 158 -5.65 -1.57 3.16
CA THR A 158 -6.67 -0.79 3.90
C THR A 158 -7.67 -1.63 4.70
N GLY A 159 -7.56 -2.96 4.66
CA GLY A 159 -8.44 -3.89 5.37
C GLY A 159 -8.22 -3.91 6.90
N PRO A 160 -8.83 -4.88 7.60
CA PRO A 160 -8.70 -4.98 9.06
C PRO A 160 -7.25 -5.11 9.52
N VAL A 161 -6.93 -4.55 10.70
CA VAL A 161 -5.60 -4.64 11.31
C VAL A 161 -5.26 -6.10 11.58
N ARG A 162 -4.28 -6.60 10.82
CA ARG A 162 -3.78 -7.97 10.91
C ARG A 162 -2.36 -8.01 10.38
N TYR A 163 -1.56 -8.92 10.92
CA TYR A 163 -0.14 -9.02 10.58
C TYR A 163 0.23 -10.45 10.24
N TRP A 164 1.03 -10.64 9.19
CA TRP A 164 1.53 -11.95 8.78
C TRP A 164 2.96 -11.89 8.26
#